data_AF-A0A2V6SF42-F1
#
_entry.id   AF-A0A2V6SF42-F1
#
_cell.length_a   1.000
_cell.length_b   1.000
_cell.length_c   1.000
_cell.angle_alpha   90.00
_cell.angle_beta   90.00
_cell.angle_gamma   90.00
#
_symmetry.space_group_name_H-M   'P 1'
#
loop_
_entity.id
_entity.type
_entity.pdbx_description
1 polymer ?
#
loop_
_entity_poly.entity_id
_entity_poly.type
_entity_poly.pdbx_seq_one_letter_code
_entity_poly.pdbx_strand_id
1 'polypeptide(L)'
;FGGGAEDAVLTFARLLRPGPVWGRLGLRARVVPVFVFLWVALRMSVVSVIEVLRWAGLVLRDFSLGHAVPSPVPPILRVVVSGWLRELFTLGVTLDLYGGVPALYVNFVDYDVNAHALGPEHPAALRALRAVDASIGAIARVVARLRERDYDLYVISDHGHLASVPFRRVCGEASVVDLVVTAFGPDRQSRRAPEPPLAAREPLAPLRMPLWPFAPVWQRNLAYLEQRLRERNAVWVGGLCIVPAGPNVNVYLTHTPERVLGEEIEARYPGALTRLSTHPGIGYVLARSAAGPVCYYRGAVHRIPPPPGATGCPLFDRADRATVVLGLEDLLAMPSGGDVILYGHDTTVGCVSYLDERGSHAGPSPAELYPFVAAPAHLAFDFAAVRRPRDLYPLFARYQDQE
;
A
#
# COMPACT_ATOMS: atom_id res chain seq x y z
N PHE A 1 -14.13 -21.61 -0.94
CA PHE A 1 -15.04 -20.51 -0.59
C PHE A 1 -15.17 -19.59 -1.79
N GLY A 2 -16.33 -19.57 -2.45
CA GLY A 2 -16.64 -18.50 -3.39
C GLY A 2 -16.94 -17.19 -2.65
N GLY A 3 -17.33 -17.24 -1.37
CA GLY A 3 -17.66 -16.06 -0.55
C GLY A 3 -18.79 -15.22 -1.14
N GLY A 4 -19.63 -15.82 -2.00
CA GLY A 4 -20.56 -15.08 -2.84
C GLY A 4 -19.86 -14.17 -3.86
N ALA A 5 -18.57 -14.31 -4.17
CA ALA A 5 -17.87 -13.52 -5.20
C ALA A 5 -18.48 -13.66 -6.59
N GLU A 6 -19.15 -14.79 -6.85
CA GLU A 6 -19.97 -15.01 -8.05
C GLU A 6 -21.27 -14.21 -8.04
N ASP A 7 -21.74 -13.77 -6.86
CA ASP A 7 -22.95 -13.00 -6.56
C ASP A 7 -22.72 -11.54 -6.15
N ALA A 8 -21.50 -11.20 -5.74
CA ALA A 8 -21.09 -9.88 -5.28
C ALA A 8 -21.14 -8.88 -6.43
N VAL A 9 -21.80 -7.75 -6.22
CA VAL A 9 -22.12 -6.77 -7.27
C VAL A 9 -20.85 -6.08 -7.80
N LEU A 10 -19.81 -5.96 -6.99
CA LEU A 10 -18.57 -5.21 -7.29
C LEU A 10 -17.32 -5.99 -6.84
N THR A 11 -17.01 -7.10 -7.52
CA THR A 11 -15.68 -7.74 -7.46
C THR A 11 -14.90 -7.42 -8.74
N PHE A 12 -13.56 -7.36 -8.65
CA PHE A 12 -12.71 -7.21 -9.84
C PHE A 12 -12.99 -8.29 -10.90
N ALA A 13 -13.36 -9.51 -10.46
CA ALA A 13 -13.72 -10.61 -11.34
C ALA A 13 -15.04 -10.37 -12.12
N ARG A 14 -16.08 -9.81 -11.49
CA ARG A 14 -17.36 -9.47 -12.17
C ARG A 14 -17.29 -8.24 -13.05
N LEU A 15 -16.45 -7.25 -12.70
CA LEU A 15 -16.18 -6.09 -13.56
C LEU A 15 -15.68 -6.57 -14.93
N LEU A 16 -14.81 -7.58 -14.95
CA LEU A 16 -14.23 -8.16 -16.17
C LEU A 16 -15.15 -9.20 -16.88
N ARG A 17 -16.14 -9.77 -16.19
CA ARG A 17 -17.09 -10.77 -16.74
C ARG A 17 -18.51 -10.55 -16.18
N PRO A 18 -19.34 -9.71 -16.82
CA PRO A 18 -20.72 -9.48 -16.37
C PRO A 18 -21.59 -10.74 -16.58
N GLY A 19 -22.05 -11.34 -15.48
CA GLY A 19 -23.02 -12.45 -15.48
C GLY A 19 -24.48 -11.96 -15.33
N PRO A 20 -25.47 -12.82 -15.57
CA PRO A 20 -26.89 -12.45 -15.51
C PRO A 20 -27.39 -12.36 -14.04
N VAL A 21 -27.17 -11.22 -13.39
CA VAL A 21 -27.61 -10.99 -11.98
C VAL A 21 -29.12 -10.71 -11.85
N TRP A 22 -29.81 -10.46 -12.97
CA TRP A 22 -31.13 -9.81 -12.94
C TRP A 22 -32.33 -10.75 -13.16
N GLY A 23 -32.21 -12.02 -12.77
CA GLY A 23 -33.17 -13.07 -13.12
C GLY A 23 -34.44 -13.20 -12.25
N ARG A 24 -34.49 -12.69 -11.00
CA ARG A 24 -35.61 -13.01 -10.08
C ARG A 24 -36.07 -11.91 -9.14
N LEU A 25 -36.07 -10.64 -9.55
CA LEU A 25 -36.50 -9.53 -8.69
C LEU A 25 -37.44 -8.58 -9.44
N GLY A 26 -38.59 -8.27 -8.84
CA GLY A 26 -39.68 -7.48 -9.43
C GLY A 26 -39.29 -6.03 -9.78
N LEU A 27 -40.15 -5.30 -10.50
CA LEU A 27 -39.85 -3.98 -11.08
C LEU A 27 -39.23 -2.98 -10.08
N ARG A 28 -39.70 -2.95 -8.82
CA ARG A 28 -39.16 -2.07 -7.75
C ARG A 28 -37.71 -2.37 -7.39
N ALA A 29 -37.30 -3.64 -7.44
CA ALA A 29 -35.94 -4.08 -7.16
C ALA A 29 -34.95 -3.79 -8.30
N ARG A 30 -35.44 -3.41 -9.50
CA ARG A 30 -34.61 -2.91 -10.62
C ARG A 30 -34.49 -1.39 -10.63
N VAL A 31 -35.51 -0.69 -10.17
CA VAL A 31 -35.60 0.78 -10.27
C VAL A 31 -34.88 1.48 -9.12
N VAL A 32 -35.01 1.00 -7.87
CA VAL A 32 -34.37 1.63 -6.70
C VAL A 32 -32.84 1.65 -6.79
N PRO A 33 -32.14 0.55 -7.16
CA PRO A 33 -30.68 0.59 -7.30
C PRO A 33 -30.20 1.58 -8.37
N VAL A 34 -30.96 1.74 -9.45
CA VAL A 34 -30.65 2.72 -10.51
C VAL A 34 -30.73 4.14 -9.99
N PHE A 35 -31.79 4.50 -9.27
CA PHE A 35 -31.91 5.85 -8.69
C PHE A 35 -30.85 6.13 -7.63
N VAL A 36 -30.54 5.15 -6.77
CA VAL A 36 -29.46 5.28 -5.78
C VAL A 36 -28.11 5.45 -6.46
N PHE A 37 -27.83 4.66 -7.50
CA PHE A 37 -26.61 4.80 -8.29
C PHE A 37 -26.52 6.16 -8.98
N LEU A 38 -27.60 6.63 -9.62
CA LEU A 38 -27.65 7.94 -10.26
C LEU A 38 -27.43 9.07 -9.25
N TRP A 39 -28.01 8.97 -8.06
CA TRP A 39 -27.77 9.93 -6.98
C TRP A 39 -26.31 9.95 -6.52
N VAL A 40 -25.72 8.77 -6.30
CA VAL A 40 -24.29 8.64 -5.95
C VAL A 40 -23.41 9.23 -7.06
N ALA A 41 -23.72 8.92 -8.33
CA ALA A 41 -22.99 9.43 -9.48
C ALA A 41 -23.09 10.95 -9.59
N LEU A 42 -24.29 11.53 -9.38
CA LEU A 42 -24.48 12.98 -9.36
C LEU A 42 -23.69 13.64 -8.23
N ARG A 43 -23.83 13.14 -7.00
CA ARG A 43 -23.12 13.64 -5.82
C ARG A 43 -21.60 13.59 -6.02
N MET A 44 -21.09 12.47 -6.50
CA MET A 44 -19.66 12.31 -6.75
C MET A 44 -19.18 13.16 -7.92
N SER A 45 -19.99 13.36 -8.97
CA SER A 45 -19.67 14.30 -10.04
C SER A 45 -19.49 15.72 -9.52
N VAL A 46 -20.37 16.18 -8.64
CA VAL A 46 -20.24 17.50 -7.99
C VAL A 46 -18.97 17.59 -7.14
N VAL A 47 -18.68 16.57 -6.32
CA VAL A 47 -17.46 16.53 -5.51
C VAL A 47 -16.20 16.54 -6.38
N SER A 48 -16.18 15.75 -7.46
CA SER A 48 -15.07 15.71 -8.43
C SER A 48 -14.84 17.07 -9.07
N VAL A 49 -15.91 17.76 -9.50
CA VAL A 49 -15.81 19.11 -10.07
C VAL A 49 -15.21 20.08 -9.04
N ILE A 50 -15.66 20.04 -7.78
CA ILE A 50 -15.12 20.89 -6.72
C ILE A 50 -13.62 20.64 -6.49
N GLU A 51 -13.19 19.38 -6.43
CA GLU A 51 -11.76 19.04 -6.24
C GLU A 51 -10.90 19.46 -7.45
N VAL A 52 -11.40 19.29 -8.68
CA VAL A 52 -10.71 19.77 -9.89
C VAL A 52 -10.60 21.29 -9.90
N LEU A 53 -11.66 22.01 -9.54
CA LEU A 53 -11.65 23.47 -9.45
C LEU A 53 -10.70 23.98 -8.37
N ARG A 54 -10.66 23.34 -7.19
CA ARG A 54 -9.69 23.67 -6.14
C ARG A 54 -8.27 23.50 -6.62
N TRP A 55 -7.99 22.38 -7.28
CA TRP A 55 -6.69 22.13 -7.85
C TRP A 55 -6.31 23.16 -8.92
N ALA A 56 -7.22 23.48 -9.85
CA ALA A 56 -7.00 24.50 -10.86
C ALA A 56 -6.66 25.86 -10.21
N GLY A 57 -7.35 26.21 -9.11
CA GLY A 57 -7.05 27.41 -8.33
C GLY A 57 -5.66 27.39 -7.69
N LEU A 58 -5.24 26.25 -7.13
CA LEU A 58 -3.89 26.10 -6.57
C LEU A 58 -2.81 26.23 -7.65
N VAL A 59 -3.01 25.61 -8.82
CA VAL A 59 -2.10 25.73 -9.96
C VAL A 59 -2.03 27.16 -10.47
N LEU A 60 -3.17 27.82 -10.63
CA LEU A 60 -3.19 29.20 -11.10
C LEU A 60 -2.45 30.11 -10.12
N ARG A 61 -2.64 29.90 -8.81
CA ARG A 61 -1.91 30.61 -7.76
C ARG A 61 -0.41 30.34 -7.86
N ASP A 62 0.00 29.08 -7.90
CA ASP A 62 1.43 28.72 -7.91
C ASP A 62 2.12 29.20 -9.20
N PHE A 63 1.44 29.13 -10.35
CA PHE A 63 1.86 29.75 -11.61
C PHE A 63 2.00 31.27 -11.49
N SER A 64 1.02 31.94 -10.88
CA SER A 64 1.06 33.40 -10.67
C SER A 64 2.20 33.86 -9.74
N LEU A 65 2.67 32.98 -8.87
CA LEU A 65 3.82 33.20 -7.99
C LEU A 65 5.17 32.80 -8.63
N GLY A 66 5.18 32.38 -9.91
CA GLY A 66 6.39 31.99 -10.62
C GLY A 66 6.95 30.62 -10.21
N HIS A 67 6.20 29.81 -9.45
CA HIS A 67 6.62 28.46 -9.10
C HIS A 67 6.47 27.52 -10.31
N ALA A 68 7.42 26.58 -10.45
CA ALA A 68 7.28 25.49 -11.41
C ALA A 68 6.03 24.68 -11.05
N VAL A 69 5.10 24.56 -12.01
CA VAL A 69 3.88 23.75 -11.86
C VAL A 69 4.18 22.33 -12.36
N PRO A 70 4.31 21.32 -11.49
CA PRO A 70 4.43 19.94 -11.94
C PRO A 70 3.15 19.52 -12.68
N SER A 71 3.17 18.44 -13.46
CA SER A 71 1.94 17.86 -14.04
C SER A 71 1.19 17.03 -12.97
N PRO A 72 0.09 17.54 -12.37
CA PRO A 72 -0.58 16.92 -11.22
C PRO A 72 -1.86 16.19 -11.63
N VAL A 73 -2.11 16.06 -12.94
CA VAL A 73 -3.27 15.35 -13.51
C VAL A 73 -3.37 13.91 -12.96
N PRO A 74 -2.28 13.13 -12.84
CA PRO A 74 -2.39 11.78 -12.30
C PRO A 74 -2.73 11.70 -10.79
N PRO A 75 -2.11 12.51 -9.89
CA PRO A 75 -2.49 12.55 -8.48
C PRO A 75 -3.95 12.90 -8.22
N ILE A 76 -4.50 13.91 -8.90
CA ILE A 76 -5.91 14.32 -8.66
C ILE A 76 -6.86 13.26 -9.15
N LEU A 77 -6.58 12.68 -10.34
CA LEU A 77 -7.42 11.62 -10.85
C LEU A 77 -7.41 10.43 -9.89
N ARG A 78 -6.25 10.09 -9.29
CA ARG A 78 -6.16 9.05 -8.27
C ARG A 78 -7.06 9.34 -7.06
N VAL A 79 -7.05 10.58 -6.56
CA VAL A 79 -7.88 11.04 -5.42
C VAL A 79 -9.37 11.06 -5.76
N VAL A 80 -9.72 11.50 -6.97
CA VAL A 80 -11.11 11.52 -7.43
C VAL A 80 -11.63 10.09 -7.59
N VAL A 81 -10.85 9.22 -8.24
CA VAL A 81 -11.21 7.81 -8.44
C VAL A 81 -11.37 7.08 -7.11
N SER A 82 -10.48 7.30 -6.15
CA SER A 82 -10.58 6.66 -4.83
C SER A 82 -11.84 7.09 -4.08
N GLY A 83 -12.24 8.37 -4.18
CA GLY A 83 -13.50 8.85 -3.64
C GLY A 83 -14.74 8.19 -4.28
N TRP A 84 -14.74 8.01 -5.60
CA TRP A 84 -15.80 7.28 -6.31
C TRP A 84 -15.85 5.81 -5.89
N LEU A 85 -14.69 5.14 -5.82
CA LEU A 85 -14.59 3.74 -5.39
C LEU A 85 -15.15 3.55 -3.98
N ARG A 86 -14.89 4.46 -3.04
CA ARG A 86 -15.47 4.42 -1.69
C ARG A 86 -17.00 4.35 -1.74
N GLU A 87 -17.65 5.25 -2.47
CA GLU A 87 -19.11 5.29 -2.51
C GLU A 87 -19.69 4.04 -3.20
N LEU A 88 -19.05 3.57 -4.27
CA LEU A 88 -19.43 2.33 -4.94
C LEU A 88 -19.29 1.12 -4.02
N PHE A 89 -18.20 1.02 -3.27
CA PHE A 89 -18.00 -0.04 -2.28
C PHE A 89 -19.02 0.04 -1.15
N THR A 90 -19.33 1.24 -0.66
CA THR A 90 -20.36 1.46 0.37
C THR A 90 -21.73 0.98 -0.12
N LEU A 91 -22.08 1.31 -1.37
CA LEU A 91 -23.32 0.87 -2.01
C LEU A 91 -23.34 -0.65 -2.21
N GLY A 92 -22.25 -1.23 -2.71
CA GLY A 92 -22.11 -2.68 -2.92
C GLY A 92 -22.32 -3.46 -1.62
N VAL A 93 -21.58 -3.11 -0.56
CA VAL A 93 -21.73 -3.73 0.77
C VAL A 93 -23.15 -3.57 1.30
N THR A 94 -23.77 -2.40 1.12
CA THR A 94 -25.15 -2.18 1.54
C THR A 94 -26.12 -3.13 0.84
N LEU A 95 -25.98 -3.31 -0.48
CA LEU A 95 -26.80 -4.23 -1.25
C LEU A 95 -26.57 -5.69 -0.83
N ASP A 96 -25.32 -6.08 -0.61
CA ASP A 96 -24.96 -7.44 -0.20
C ASP A 96 -25.46 -7.75 1.22
N LEU A 97 -25.49 -6.76 2.13
CA LEU A 97 -26.13 -6.86 3.45
C LEU A 97 -27.63 -7.14 3.35
N TYR A 98 -28.35 -6.41 2.48
CA TYR A 98 -29.77 -6.71 2.22
C TYR A 98 -29.97 -8.08 1.56
N GLY A 99 -29.00 -8.50 0.74
CA GLY A 99 -28.95 -9.82 0.12
C GLY A 99 -28.70 -10.97 1.10
N GLY A 100 -28.15 -10.68 2.29
CA GLY A 100 -27.83 -11.69 3.29
C GLY A 100 -26.56 -12.48 2.97
N VAL A 101 -25.56 -11.85 2.36
CA VAL A 101 -24.26 -12.49 2.06
C VAL A 101 -23.54 -12.86 3.38
N PRO A 102 -23.13 -14.11 3.60
CA PRO A 102 -22.71 -14.59 4.93
C PRO A 102 -21.48 -13.88 5.51
N ALA A 103 -20.52 -13.48 4.65
CA ALA A 103 -19.33 -12.76 5.08
C ALA A 103 -18.98 -11.67 4.06
N LEU A 104 -18.70 -10.46 4.56
CA LEU A 104 -18.40 -9.28 3.74
C LEU A 104 -17.09 -8.65 4.19
N TYR A 105 -16.21 -8.36 3.24
CA TYR A 105 -14.97 -7.64 3.46
C TYR A 105 -14.87 -6.48 2.47
N VAL A 106 -14.67 -5.27 2.99
CA VAL A 106 -14.52 -4.06 2.18
C VAL A 106 -13.26 -3.32 2.59
N ASN A 107 -12.48 -2.91 1.60
CA ASN A 107 -11.27 -2.12 1.81
C ASN A 107 -11.46 -0.68 1.29
N PHE A 108 -11.33 0.29 2.19
CA PHE A 108 -11.40 1.71 1.86
C PHE A 108 -9.99 2.32 1.71
N VAL A 109 -9.52 2.42 0.47
CA VAL A 109 -8.16 2.90 0.14
C VAL A 109 -8.02 4.42 0.04
N ASP A 110 -9.11 5.19 0.21
CA ASP A 110 -9.12 6.61 -0.12
C ASP A 110 -8.21 7.46 0.77
N TYR A 111 -8.20 7.19 2.08
CA TYR A 111 -7.27 7.87 3.00
C TYR A 111 -5.82 7.60 2.61
N ASP A 112 -5.47 6.33 2.39
CA ASP A 112 -4.12 5.91 2.07
C ASP A 112 -3.59 6.56 0.78
N VAL A 113 -4.40 6.55 -0.27
CA VAL A 113 -4.10 7.23 -1.55
C VAL A 113 -3.77 8.71 -1.35
N ASN A 114 -4.55 9.41 -0.52
CA ASN A 114 -4.33 10.83 -0.24
C ASN A 114 -3.11 11.04 0.67
N ALA A 115 -2.93 10.17 1.66
CA ALA A 115 -1.84 10.24 2.63
C ALA A 115 -0.49 10.03 1.92
N HIS A 116 -0.36 9.07 1.00
CA HIS A 116 0.83 8.92 0.17
C HIS A 116 1.14 10.19 -0.65
N ALA A 117 0.13 10.75 -1.31
CA ALA A 117 0.34 11.87 -2.22
C ALA A 117 0.65 13.19 -1.49
N LEU A 118 0.02 13.43 -0.34
CA LEU A 118 -0.01 14.75 0.31
C LEU A 118 0.59 14.76 1.71
N GLY A 119 0.72 13.59 2.34
CA GLY A 119 1.08 13.41 3.74
C GLY A 119 -0.13 13.04 4.61
N PRO A 120 0.06 12.26 5.70
CA PRO A 120 -1.03 11.73 6.51
C PRO A 120 -1.84 12.82 7.24
N GLU A 121 -1.20 13.89 7.70
CA GLU A 121 -1.87 14.99 8.41
C GLU A 121 -2.47 16.05 7.46
N HIS A 122 -2.28 15.89 6.14
CA HIS A 122 -2.76 16.89 5.19
C HIS A 122 -4.29 17.01 5.25
N PRO A 123 -4.87 18.23 5.23
CA PRO A 123 -6.33 18.41 5.35
C PRO A 123 -7.16 17.61 4.35
N ALA A 124 -6.63 17.36 3.14
CA ALA A 124 -7.29 16.52 2.14
C ALA A 124 -7.32 15.03 2.54
N ALA A 125 -6.23 14.49 3.07
CA ALA A 125 -6.19 13.12 3.59
C ALA A 125 -7.16 12.97 4.77
N LEU A 126 -7.17 13.92 5.70
CA LEU A 126 -8.11 13.91 6.83
C LEU A 126 -9.58 14.08 6.39
N ARG A 127 -9.86 14.78 5.28
CA ARG A 127 -11.21 14.82 4.69
C ARG A 127 -11.59 13.47 4.09
N ALA A 128 -10.68 12.80 3.39
CA ALA A 128 -10.90 11.46 2.88
C ALA A 128 -11.19 10.47 4.02
N LEU A 129 -10.42 10.55 5.12
CA LEU A 129 -10.65 9.74 6.32
C LEU A 129 -12.03 9.97 6.95
N ARG A 130 -12.45 11.23 7.13
CA ARG A 130 -13.81 11.55 7.61
C ARG A 130 -14.91 11.02 6.69
N ALA A 131 -14.66 10.99 5.39
CA ALA A 131 -15.62 10.45 4.44
C ALA A 131 -15.64 8.91 4.46
N VAL A 132 -14.51 8.24 4.73
CA VAL A 132 -14.47 6.80 5.06
C VAL A 132 -15.27 6.52 6.33
N ASP A 133 -15.08 7.30 7.39
CA ASP A 133 -15.85 7.20 8.64
C ASP A 133 -17.36 7.36 8.39
N ALA A 134 -17.78 8.33 7.57
CA ALA A 134 -19.17 8.50 7.19
C ALA A 134 -19.75 7.28 6.43
N SER A 135 -18.96 6.64 5.56
CA SER A 135 -19.31 5.41 4.86
C SER A 135 -19.46 4.22 5.83
N ILE A 136 -18.53 4.07 6.77
CA ILE A 136 -18.62 3.06 7.84
C ILE A 136 -19.89 3.29 8.68
N GLY A 137 -20.17 4.53 9.06
CA GLY A 137 -21.39 4.88 9.78
C GLY A 137 -22.68 4.58 8.99
N ALA A 138 -22.65 4.69 7.66
CA ALA A 138 -23.77 4.29 6.82
C ALA A 138 -24.00 2.76 6.85
N ILE A 139 -22.93 1.99 6.73
CA ILE A 139 -22.96 0.51 6.83
C ILE A 139 -23.45 0.09 8.22
N ALA A 140 -22.90 0.68 9.29
CA ALA A 140 -23.31 0.40 10.66
C ALA A 140 -24.81 0.65 10.90
N ARG A 141 -25.37 1.72 10.31
CA ARG A 141 -26.82 1.97 10.37
C ARG A 141 -27.65 0.91 9.65
N VAL A 142 -27.13 0.34 8.55
CA VAL A 142 -27.81 -0.75 7.83
C VAL A 142 -27.76 -2.03 8.65
N VAL A 143 -26.59 -2.39 9.17
CA VAL A 143 -26.41 -3.54 10.07
C VAL A 143 -27.36 -3.45 11.27
N ALA A 144 -27.45 -2.28 11.92
CA ALA A 144 -28.34 -2.07 13.06
C ALA A 144 -29.84 -2.18 12.73
N ARG A 145 -30.23 -2.01 11.46
CA ARG A 145 -31.62 -2.17 10.99
C ARG A 145 -31.95 -3.62 10.64
N LEU A 146 -30.97 -4.37 10.16
CA LEU A 146 -31.09 -5.78 9.77
C LEU A 146 -30.76 -6.68 10.98
N ARG A 147 -31.45 -6.49 12.11
CA ARG A 147 -31.18 -7.22 13.35
C ARG A 147 -31.39 -8.72 13.20
N GLU A 148 -32.31 -9.13 12.32
CA GLU A 148 -32.59 -10.53 12.00
C GLU A 148 -31.44 -11.26 11.28
N ARG A 149 -30.40 -10.52 10.86
CA ARG A 149 -29.24 -11.07 10.17
C ARG A 149 -28.03 -11.30 11.08
N ASP A 150 -28.06 -10.77 12.31
CA ASP A 150 -27.01 -10.94 13.33
C ASP A 150 -25.57 -10.70 12.82
N TYR A 151 -25.37 -9.70 11.96
CA TYR A 151 -24.03 -9.34 11.47
C TYR A 151 -23.19 -8.66 12.55
N ASP A 152 -21.95 -9.13 12.68
CA ASP A 152 -20.91 -8.45 13.43
C ASP A 152 -20.05 -7.54 12.55
N LEU A 153 -19.96 -6.26 12.93
CA LEU A 153 -19.18 -5.25 12.21
C LEU A 153 -17.84 -5.02 12.87
N TYR A 154 -16.77 -5.32 12.13
CA TYR A 154 -15.39 -5.03 12.51
C TYR A 154 -14.84 -3.89 11.65
N VAL A 155 -14.08 -2.98 12.27
CA VAL A 155 -13.31 -1.95 11.57
C VAL A 155 -11.85 -2.14 11.93
N ILE A 156 -11.01 -2.41 10.94
CA ILE A 156 -9.61 -2.76 11.14
C ILE A 156 -8.77 -1.87 10.25
N SER A 157 -7.68 -1.35 10.81
CA SER A 157 -6.57 -0.79 10.05
C SER A 157 -5.51 -1.89 9.88
N ASP A 158 -4.94 -2.01 8.69
CA ASP A 158 -3.84 -2.93 8.41
C ASP A 158 -2.49 -2.35 8.86
N HIS A 159 -2.33 -1.04 8.75
CA HIS A 159 -1.16 -0.31 9.23
C HIS A 159 -1.49 1.16 9.56
N GLY A 160 -0.60 1.78 10.32
CA GLY A 160 -0.56 3.24 10.46
C GLY A 160 0.13 3.93 9.28
N HIS A 161 0.46 5.21 9.42
CA HIS A 161 1.02 6.01 8.32
C HIS A 161 1.96 7.08 8.88
N LEU A 162 3.09 7.32 8.21
CA LEU A 162 4.13 8.26 8.63
C LEU A 162 4.34 9.34 7.56
N ALA A 163 4.64 10.56 7.98
CA ALA A 163 5.06 11.62 7.05
C ALA A 163 6.46 11.32 6.50
N SER A 164 6.64 11.48 5.20
CA SER A 164 7.89 11.16 4.51
C SER A 164 8.34 12.28 3.58
N VAL A 165 9.65 12.32 3.30
CA VAL A 165 10.26 13.22 2.32
C VAL A 165 10.72 12.40 1.12
N PRO A 166 10.31 12.73 -0.12
CA PRO A 166 10.83 12.05 -1.31
C PRO A 166 12.35 12.12 -1.39
N PHE A 167 13.00 10.99 -1.72
CA PHE A 167 14.47 10.83 -1.74
C PHE A 167 15.16 11.89 -2.60
N ARG A 168 14.57 12.24 -3.75
CA ARG A 168 15.10 13.29 -4.64
C ARG A 168 15.17 14.68 -3.98
N ARG A 169 14.32 14.96 -2.99
CA ARG A 169 14.41 16.22 -2.24
C ARG A 169 15.57 16.23 -1.25
N VAL A 170 15.98 15.06 -0.79
CA VAL A 170 17.12 14.90 0.13
C VAL A 170 18.44 14.90 -0.64
N CYS A 171 18.46 14.26 -1.82
CA CYS A 171 19.71 13.93 -2.54
C CYS A 171 19.85 14.67 -3.89
N GLY A 172 18.93 15.58 -4.21
CA GLY A 172 18.85 16.22 -5.53
C GLY A 172 18.33 15.27 -6.62
N GLU A 173 18.80 15.42 -7.85
CA GLU A 173 18.31 14.64 -9.00
C GLU A 173 18.73 13.15 -8.97
N ALA A 174 19.57 12.72 -8.02
CA ALA A 174 20.00 11.33 -7.92
C ALA A 174 18.87 10.40 -7.48
N SER A 175 18.71 9.25 -8.17
CA SER A 175 17.78 8.22 -7.76
C SER A 175 18.39 7.26 -6.73
N VAL A 176 17.55 6.57 -5.97
CA VAL A 176 18.04 5.50 -5.07
C VAL A 176 18.71 4.37 -5.85
N VAL A 177 18.29 4.14 -7.10
CA VAL A 177 18.91 3.15 -7.99
C VAL A 177 20.35 3.52 -8.27
N ASP A 178 20.61 4.78 -8.60
CA ASP A 178 21.97 5.27 -8.86
C ASP A 178 22.86 5.13 -7.63
N LEU A 179 22.31 5.40 -6.44
CA LEU A 179 23.00 5.20 -5.17
C LEU A 179 23.37 3.73 -4.94
N VAL A 180 22.42 2.81 -5.14
CA VAL A 180 22.67 1.36 -4.98
C VAL A 180 23.71 0.89 -6.00
N VAL A 181 23.55 1.24 -7.27
CA VAL A 181 24.51 0.88 -8.33
C VAL A 181 25.90 1.42 -8.01
N THR A 182 26.01 2.66 -7.52
CA THR A 182 27.29 3.27 -7.12
C THR A 182 27.91 2.54 -5.93
N ALA A 183 27.09 2.17 -4.93
CA ALA A 183 27.58 1.47 -3.74
C ALA A 183 28.10 0.06 -4.05
N PHE A 184 27.46 -0.66 -4.96
CA PHE A 184 27.90 -1.97 -5.45
C PHE A 184 28.99 -1.84 -6.53
N GLY A 185 29.16 -0.67 -7.14
CA GLY A 185 30.21 -0.42 -8.15
C GLY A 185 29.99 -1.18 -9.46
N PRO A 186 30.84 -0.94 -10.48
CA PRO A 186 30.78 -1.69 -11.73
C PRO A 186 31.18 -3.14 -11.49
N ASP A 187 30.22 -4.05 -11.66
CA ASP A 187 30.47 -5.48 -11.56
C ASP A 187 31.40 -5.92 -12.70
N ARG A 188 32.68 -6.16 -12.39
CA ARG A 188 33.70 -6.59 -13.36
C ARG A 188 33.36 -7.93 -14.04
N GLN A 189 32.37 -8.67 -13.54
CA GLN A 189 31.97 -9.99 -14.01
C GLN A 189 30.52 -10.07 -14.50
N SER A 190 29.77 -8.96 -14.54
CA SER A 190 28.39 -8.98 -15.02
C SER A 190 28.32 -9.17 -16.53
N ARG A 191 28.07 -10.41 -16.94
CA ARG A 191 27.39 -10.66 -18.21
C ARG A 191 25.95 -10.20 -18.05
N ARG A 192 25.46 -9.39 -19.00
CA ARG A 192 24.07 -8.95 -19.08
C ARG A 192 23.16 -10.17 -18.95
N ALA A 193 22.52 -10.34 -17.81
CA ALA A 193 21.51 -11.38 -17.65
C ALA A 193 20.40 -11.08 -18.67
N PRO A 194 19.96 -12.06 -19.48
CA PRO A 194 18.78 -11.86 -20.30
C PRO A 194 17.63 -11.52 -19.35
N GLU A 195 16.85 -10.50 -19.70
CA GLU A 195 15.57 -10.24 -19.02
C GLU A 195 14.83 -11.58 -18.94
N PRO A 196 14.32 -11.98 -17.75
CA PRO A 196 13.51 -13.18 -17.68
C PRO A 196 12.41 -13.03 -18.73
N PRO A 197 12.20 -14.02 -19.62
CA PRO A 197 11.12 -13.92 -20.59
C PRO A 197 9.85 -13.63 -19.79
N LEU A 198 9.14 -12.57 -20.16
CA LEU A 198 7.77 -12.35 -19.72
C LEU A 198 7.03 -13.63 -20.08
N ALA A 199 6.93 -14.58 -19.13
CA ALA A 199 6.10 -15.76 -19.28
C ALA A 199 4.76 -15.25 -19.78
N ALA A 200 4.31 -15.79 -20.92
CA ALA A 200 3.12 -15.39 -21.65
C ALA A 200 1.95 -15.23 -20.66
N ARG A 201 1.75 -14.00 -20.22
CA ARG A 201 0.67 -13.64 -19.31
C ARG A 201 -0.39 -13.11 -20.23
N GLU A 202 -1.47 -13.88 -20.37
CA GLU A 202 -2.60 -13.45 -21.17
C GLU A 202 -2.93 -12.00 -20.81
N PRO A 203 -2.99 -11.08 -21.79
CA PRO A 203 -3.45 -9.74 -21.52
C PRO A 203 -4.85 -9.87 -20.91
N LEU A 204 -5.02 -9.38 -19.68
CA LEU A 204 -6.37 -9.16 -19.16
C LEU A 204 -7.10 -8.35 -20.23
N ALA A 205 -8.14 -8.93 -20.80
CA ALA A 205 -8.89 -8.31 -21.88
C ALA A 205 -9.26 -6.88 -21.45
N PRO A 206 -8.96 -5.85 -22.26
CA PRO A 206 -9.22 -4.48 -21.89
C PRO A 206 -10.69 -4.37 -21.49
N LEU A 207 -10.94 -3.88 -20.28
CA LEU A 207 -12.29 -3.61 -19.80
C LEU A 207 -12.91 -2.55 -20.72
N ARG A 208 -13.62 -3.00 -21.76
CA ARG A 208 -14.35 -2.15 -22.68
C ARG A 208 -15.61 -1.68 -21.96
N MET A 209 -15.51 -0.61 -21.17
CA MET A 209 -16.71 0.10 -20.70
C MET A 209 -17.45 0.67 -21.92
N PRO A 210 -18.71 0.31 -22.16
CA PRO A 210 -19.44 0.79 -23.32
C PRO A 210 -19.85 2.26 -23.13
N LEU A 211 -19.50 3.07 -24.14
CA LEU A 211 -20.15 4.34 -24.52
C LEU A 211 -20.31 5.41 -23.41
N TRP A 212 -19.21 5.78 -22.76
CA TRP A 212 -19.14 7.08 -22.05
C TRP A 212 -18.29 8.06 -22.87
N PRO A 213 -18.71 9.33 -23.08
CA PRO A 213 -18.01 10.29 -23.96
C PRO A 213 -16.58 10.64 -23.50
N PHE A 214 -16.19 10.24 -22.28
CA PHE A 214 -14.82 10.38 -21.77
C PHE A 214 -14.00 9.07 -21.81
N ALA A 215 -14.53 7.99 -22.41
CA ALA A 215 -13.86 6.70 -22.52
C ALA A 215 -12.42 6.74 -23.07
N PRO A 216 -12.05 7.60 -24.05
CA PRO A 216 -10.66 7.69 -24.52
C PRO A 216 -9.71 8.27 -23.47
N VAL A 217 -10.17 9.25 -22.68
CA VAL A 217 -9.41 9.86 -21.58
C VAL A 217 -9.27 8.86 -20.44
N TRP A 218 -10.36 8.17 -20.10
CA TRP A 218 -10.35 7.12 -19.08
C TRP A 218 -9.51 5.92 -19.49
N GLN A 219 -9.54 5.48 -20.76
CA GLN A 219 -8.70 4.38 -21.26
C GLN A 219 -7.21 4.75 -21.26
N ARG A 220 -6.86 5.99 -21.61
CA ARG A 220 -5.47 6.46 -21.58
C ARG A 220 -4.94 6.62 -20.16
N ASN A 221 -5.80 7.04 -19.22
CA ASN A 221 -5.44 7.14 -17.81
C ASN A 221 -5.48 5.79 -17.08
N LEU A 222 -6.38 4.88 -17.46
CA LEU A 222 -6.37 3.49 -17.02
C LEU A 222 -5.15 2.78 -17.58
N ALA A 223 -4.77 2.99 -18.84
CA ALA A 223 -3.52 2.47 -19.38
C ALA A 223 -2.28 3.08 -18.70
N TYR A 224 -2.34 4.33 -18.23
CA TYR A 224 -1.29 4.96 -17.42
C TYR A 224 -1.25 4.40 -15.98
N LEU A 225 -2.40 4.22 -15.34
CA LEU A 225 -2.54 3.53 -14.05
C LEU A 225 -2.10 2.08 -14.16
N GLU A 226 -2.49 1.39 -15.23
CA GLU A 226 -2.13 0.02 -15.56
C GLU A 226 -0.66 -0.07 -15.94
N GLN A 227 -0.06 0.94 -16.58
CA GLN A 227 1.38 1.04 -16.82
C GLN A 227 2.14 1.28 -15.51
N ARG A 228 1.63 2.06 -14.55
CA ARG A 228 2.23 2.21 -13.20
C ARG A 228 1.97 1.04 -12.26
N LEU A 229 0.86 0.32 -12.43
CA LEU A 229 0.58 -0.95 -11.76
C LEU A 229 1.38 -2.10 -12.41
N ARG A 230 1.70 -2.01 -13.72
CA ARG A 230 2.54 -2.95 -14.49
C ARG A 230 4.03 -2.65 -14.39
N GLU A 231 4.42 -1.40 -14.15
CA GLU A 231 5.73 -0.99 -13.66
C GLU A 231 5.86 -1.56 -12.26
N ARG A 232 6.12 -2.87 -12.21
CA ARG A 232 6.96 -3.43 -11.17
C ARG A 232 8.16 -2.47 -11.13
N ASN A 233 8.31 -1.68 -10.07
CA ASN A 233 9.43 -0.74 -9.89
C ASN A 233 10.82 -1.46 -9.85
N ALA A 234 10.89 -2.71 -10.30
CA ALA A 234 12.10 -3.49 -10.47
C ALA A 234 12.94 -2.91 -11.59
N VAL A 235 14.08 -2.35 -11.22
CA VAL A 235 15.11 -1.84 -12.12
C VAL A 235 16.25 -2.85 -12.15
N TRP A 236 16.56 -3.36 -13.34
CA TRP A 236 17.59 -4.36 -13.56
C TRP A 236 18.87 -3.71 -14.10
N VAL A 237 19.95 -3.73 -13.33
CA VAL A 237 21.23 -3.09 -13.70
C VAL A 237 22.39 -3.91 -13.15
N GLY A 238 23.35 -4.27 -14.00
CA GLY A 238 24.66 -4.80 -13.57
C GLY A 238 24.60 -5.97 -12.59
N GLY A 239 23.75 -6.98 -12.86
CA GLY A 239 23.60 -8.15 -11.98
C GLY A 239 22.75 -7.89 -10.72
N LEU A 240 22.05 -6.75 -10.67
CA LEU A 240 21.14 -6.38 -9.58
C LEU A 240 19.71 -6.26 -10.11
N CYS A 241 18.75 -6.58 -9.25
CA CYS A 241 17.35 -6.17 -9.37
C CYS A 241 17.01 -5.30 -8.17
N ILE A 242 16.59 -4.07 -8.40
CA ILE A 242 16.33 -3.08 -7.35
C ILE A 242 14.86 -2.72 -7.41
N VAL A 243 14.13 -2.91 -6.30
CA VAL A 243 12.68 -2.70 -6.22
C VAL A 243 12.37 -1.67 -5.14
N PRO A 244 12.23 -0.38 -5.47
CA PRO A 244 11.71 0.63 -4.55
C PRO A 244 10.22 0.46 -4.29
N ALA A 245 9.84 0.52 -3.01
CA ALA A 245 8.46 0.43 -2.55
C ALA A 245 8.26 1.36 -1.32
N GLY A 246 7.79 2.58 -1.57
CA GLY A 246 7.61 3.60 -0.54
C GLY A 246 8.94 3.90 0.18
N PRO A 247 9.03 3.73 1.51
CA PRO A 247 10.24 3.99 2.29
C PRO A 247 11.20 2.80 2.36
N ASN A 248 10.97 1.73 1.59
CA ASN A 248 11.90 0.61 1.51
C ASN A 248 12.36 0.30 0.09
N VAL A 249 13.52 -0.33 -0.03
CA VAL A 249 14.06 -0.86 -1.29
C VAL A 249 14.54 -2.28 -1.07
N ASN A 250 14.06 -3.21 -1.89
CA ASN A 250 14.60 -4.56 -1.92
C ASN A 250 15.64 -4.65 -3.04
N VAL A 251 16.85 -5.07 -2.71
CA VAL A 251 17.94 -5.31 -3.66
C VAL A 251 18.22 -6.81 -3.72
N TYR A 252 18.21 -7.35 -4.93
CA TYR A 252 18.48 -8.76 -5.20
C TYR A 252 19.72 -8.86 -6.08
N LEU A 253 20.63 -9.77 -5.73
CA LEU A 253 21.79 -10.09 -6.55
C LEU A 253 21.40 -11.25 -7.48
N THR A 254 21.47 -11.02 -8.79
CA THR A 254 20.87 -11.92 -9.80
C THR A 254 21.84 -12.95 -10.36
N HIS A 255 23.04 -13.07 -9.77
CA HIS A 255 24.07 -14.01 -10.22
C HIS A 255 23.83 -15.45 -9.73
N THR A 256 22.95 -15.65 -8.76
CA THR A 256 22.55 -16.95 -8.22
C THR A 256 21.05 -16.95 -7.94
N PRO A 257 20.34 -18.09 -8.07
CA PRO A 257 18.96 -18.22 -7.61
C PRO A 257 18.85 -18.34 -6.08
N GLU A 258 19.95 -18.61 -5.38
CA GLU A 258 19.98 -18.70 -3.92
C GLU A 258 20.09 -17.32 -3.26
N ARG A 259 19.77 -17.23 -1.97
CA ARG A 259 19.94 -15.99 -1.21
C ARG A 259 21.42 -15.74 -0.97
N VAL A 260 21.83 -14.48 -1.09
CA VAL A 260 23.22 -14.08 -0.87
C VAL A 260 23.38 -13.49 0.53
N LEU A 261 24.34 -14.00 1.30
CA LEU A 261 24.65 -13.49 2.64
C LEU A 261 25.44 -12.17 2.57
N GLY A 262 25.35 -11.39 3.64
CA GLY A 262 26.06 -10.12 3.80
C GLY A 262 27.58 -10.27 3.69
N GLU A 263 28.14 -11.36 4.21
CA GLU A 263 29.57 -11.67 4.08
C GLU A 263 29.99 -11.90 2.62
N GLU A 264 29.15 -12.59 1.83
CA GLU A 264 29.40 -12.82 0.40
C GLU A 264 29.25 -11.52 -0.40
N ILE A 265 28.26 -10.69 -0.05
CA ILE A 265 28.08 -9.35 -0.63
C ILE A 265 29.30 -8.48 -0.36
N GLU A 266 29.77 -8.43 0.89
CA GLU A 266 30.95 -7.63 1.28
C GLU A 266 32.25 -8.18 0.67
N ALA A 267 32.37 -9.50 0.47
CA ALA A 267 33.51 -10.09 -0.24
C ALA A 267 33.55 -9.67 -1.73
N ARG A 268 32.38 -9.60 -2.38
CA ARG A 268 32.26 -9.20 -3.79
C ARG A 268 32.28 -7.68 -3.98
N TYR A 269 31.70 -6.94 -3.05
CA TYR A 269 31.51 -5.50 -3.08
C TYR A 269 31.97 -4.85 -1.76
N PRO A 270 33.29 -4.77 -1.51
CA PRO A 270 33.82 -4.33 -0.22
C PRO A 270 33.30 -2.95 0.20
N GLY A 271 32.76 -2.88 1.41
CA GLY A 271 32.20 -1.71 2.07
C GLY A 271 30.84 -1.25 1.53
N ALA A 272 30.17 -2.02 0.66
CA ALA A 272 28.91 -1.58 0.04
C ALA A 272 27.79 -1.33 1.06
N LEU A 273 27.58 -2.26 2.01
CA LEU A 273 26.50 -2.13 2.99
C LEU A 273 26.79 -0.99 3.96
N THR A 274 28.05 -0.87 4.37
CA THR A 274 28.52 0.24 5.22
C THR A 274 28.31 1.59 4.52
N ARG A 275 28.76 1.74 3.26
CA ARG A 275 28.57 2.98 2.47
C ARG A 275 27.10 3.36 2.35
N LEU A 276 26.23 2.40 2.04
CA LEU A 276 24.79 2.63 1.98
C LEU A 276 24.26 3.14 3.33
N SER A 277 24.62 2.49 4.43
CA SER A 277 24.13 2.87 5.76
C SER A 277 24.62 4.25 6.25
N THR A 278 25.72 4.76 5.68
CA THR A 278 26.24 6.11 6.00
C THR A 278 25.60 7.22 5.17
N HIS A 279 24.82 6.87 4.15
CA HIS A 279 24.21 7.86 3.26
C HIS A 279 23.05 8.59 3.96
N PRO A 280 22.93 9.93 3.85
CA PRO A 280 21.93 10.70 4.60
C PRO A 280 20.47 10.36 4.24
N GLY A 281 20.23 9.83 3.04
CA GLY A 281 18.91 9.35 2.58
C GLY A 281 18.62 7.87 2.88
N ILE A 282 19.49 7.17 3.60
CA ILE A 282 19.28 5.78 4.03
C ILE A 282 19.31 5.75 5.55
N GLY A 283 18.27 5.14 6.12
CA GLY A 283 18.16 4.87 7.54
C GLY A 283 18.87 3.59 7.90
N TYR A 284 18.25 2.47 7.50
CA TYR A 284 18.71 1.14 7.84
C TYR A 284 19.06 0.34 6.59
N VAL A 285 20.11 -0.47 6.69
CA VAL A 285 20.44 -1.50 5.70
C VAL A 285 20.36 -2.84 6.41
N LEU A 286 19.43 -3.69 5.98
CA LEU A 286 19.25 -5.03 6.53
C LEU A 286 19.88 -6.05 5.59
N ALA A 287 20.59 -7.01 6.17
CA ALA A 287 21.15 -8.14 5.45
C ALA A 287 21.08 -9.41 6.29
N ARG A 288 21.11 -10.56 5.63
CA ARG A 288 21.29 -11.87 6.28
C ARG A 288 22.78 -12.12 6.49
N SER A 289 23.15 -12.78 7.58
CA SER A 289 24.53 -13.22 7.82
C SER A 289 24.52 -14.64 8.36
N ALA A 290 25.63 -15.36 8.20
CA ALA A 290 25.78 -16.72 8.71
C ALA A 290 25.60 -16.80 10.24
N ALA A 291 25.90 -15.70 10.96
CA ALA A 291 25.73 -15.59 12.40
C ALA A 291 24.33 -15.08 12.84
N GLY A 292 23.41 -14.88 11.89
CA GLY A 292 22.09 -14.29 12.09
C GLY A 292 21.92 -12.96 11.36
N PRO A 293 20.69 -12.43 11.28
CA PRO A 293 20.41 -11.18 10.58
C PRO A 293 21.11 -9.98 11.21
N VAL A 294 21.48 -9.01 10.37
CA VAL A 294 22.18 -7.78 10.78
C VAL A 294 21.51 -6.53 10.23
N CYS A 295 21.63 -5.43 10.98
CA CYS A 295 21.20 -4.09 10.61
C CYS A 295 22.41 -3.16 10.66
N TYR A 296 22.67 -2.46 9.55
CA TYR A 296 23.63 -1.36 9.51
C TYR A 296 22.88 -0.04 9.70
N TYR A 297 23.40 0.79 10.60
CA TYR A 297 22.89 2.13 10.87
C TYR A 297 24.07 3.09 11.01
N ARG A 298 24.15 4.11 10.13
CA ARG A 298 25.22 5.13 10.15
C ARG A 298 26.64 4.53 10.21
N GLY A 299 26.86 3.42 9.51
CA GLY A 299 28.13 2.70 9.45
C GLY A 299 28.38 1.72 10.60
N ALA A 300 27.58 1.72 11.67
CA ALA A 300 27.64 0.72 12.73
C ALA A 300 26.84 -0.53 12.35
N VAL A 301 27.32 -1.71 12.77
CA VAL A 301 26.68 -3.00 12.51
C VAL A 301 26.07 -3.55 13.80
N HIS A 302 24.78 -3.89 13.75
CA HIS A 302 24.02 -4.42 14.86
C HIS A 302 23.48 -5.81 14.50
N ARG A 303 23.60 -6.77 15.42
CA ARG A 303 22.92 -8.08 15.30
C ARG A 303 21.43 -7.93 15.58
N ILE A 304 20.63 -8.79 14.98
CA ILE A 304 19.20 -8.94 15.27
C ILE A 304 18.99 -10.36 15.84
N PRO A 305 18.58 -10.51 17.10
CA PRO A 305 18.37 -9.47 18.11
C PRO A 305 19.69 -8.82 18.58
N PRO A 306 19.66 -7.54 18.99
CA PRO A 306 20.82 -6.89 19.58
C PRO A 306 21.08 -7.37 21.03
N PRO A 307 22.30 -7.22 21.55
CA PRO A 307 22.58 -7.50 22.95
C PRO A 307 21.76 -6.57 23.88
N PRO A 308 21.58 -6.95 25.17
CA PRO A 308 20.95 -6.07 26.16
C PRO A 308 21.70 -4.74 26.31
N GLY A 309 20.96 -3.66 26.58
CA GLY A 309 21.50 -2.30 26.73
C GLY A 309 21.21 -1.39 25.53
N ALA A 310 21.68 -0.14 25.63
CA ALA A 310 21.56 0.85 24.57
C ALA A 310 22.53 0.51 23.43
N THR A 311 22.03 0.59 22.20
CA THR A 311 22.77 0.22 20.99
C THR A 311 23.23 1.43 20.19
N GLY A 312 22.62 2.61 20.40
CA GLY A 312 22.80 3.80 19.57
C GLY A 312 21.97 3.78 18.28
N CYS A 313 21.20 2.71 18.05
CA CYS A 313 20.31 2.56 16.91
C CYS A 313 18.85 2.76 17.35
N PRO A 314 18.12 3.76 16.80
CA PRO A 314 16.73 4.04 17.17
C PRO A 314 15.76 2.86 16.98
N LEU A 315 16.10 1.94 16.06
CA LEU A 315 15.35 0.72 15.82
C LEU A 315 15.35 -0.22 17.02
N PHE A 316 16.42 -0.20 17.83
CA PHE A 316 16.60 -1.10 18.96
C PHE A 316 16.50 -0.40 20.31
N ASP A 317 16.65 0.93 20.37
CA ASP A 317 16.59 1.71 21.62
C ASP A 317 15.18 2.23 21.92
N ARG A 318 14.18 1.37 21.71
CA ARG A 318 12.74 1.67 21.83
C ARG A 318 12.03 0.71 22.76
N ALA A 319 10.93 1.16 23.37
CA ALA A 319 10.18 0.39 24.36
C ALA A 319 9.59 -0.91 23.78
N ASP A 320 9.24 -0.89 22.50
CA ASP A 320 8.66 -1.99 21.73
C ASP A 320 9.69 -2.81 20.92
N ARG A 321 10.96 -2.77 21.33
CA ARG A 321 12.07 -3.49 20.68
C ARG A 321 11.74 -4.95 20.34
N ALA A 322 11.06 -5.67 21.24
CA ALA A 322 10.72 -7.08 21.02
C ALA A 322 9.81 -7.27 19.78
N THR A 323 8.82 -6.39 19.60
CA THR A 323 7.93 -6.41 18.43
C THR A 323 8.69 -6.09 17.14
N VAL A 324 9.58 -5.10 17.19
CA VAL A 324 10.40 -4.72 16.05
C VAL A 324 11.35 -5.84 15.63
N VAL A 325 12.06 -6.43 16.58
CA VAL A 325 12.95 -7.58 16.31
C VAL A 325 12.17 -8.72 15.67
N LEU A 326 11.00 -9.08 16.21
CA LEU A 326 10.16 -10.14 15.65
C LEU A 326 9.76 -9.85 14.20
N GLY A 327 9.38 -8.59 13.89
CA GLY A 327 9.03 -8.18 12.54
C GLY A 327 10.22 -8.21 11.56
N LEU A 328 11.41 -7.82 12.02
CA LEU A 328 12.64 -7.88 11.20
C LEU A 328 13.08 -9.32 10.94
N GLU A 329 12.97 -10.20 11.93
CA GLU A 329 13.25 -11.63 11.78
C GLU A 329 12.27 -12.27 10.78
N ASP A 330 10.97 -11.99 10.92
CA ASP A 330 9.95 -12.46 9.97
C ASP A 330 10.26 -11.96 8.55
N LEU A 331 10.55 -10.66 8.38
CA LEU A 331 10.89 -10.05 7.08
C LEU A 331 12.11 -10.71 6.43
N LEU A 332 13.19 -10.88 7.19
CA LEU A 332 14.43 -11.49 6.69
C LEU A 332 14.31 -13.01 6.50
N ALA A 333 13.31 -13.65 7.09
CA ALA A 333 12.95 -15.03 6.79
C ALA A 333 12.11 -15.19 5.51
N MET A 334 11.41 -14.15 5.04
CA MET A 334 10.50 -14.24 3.88
C MET A 334 11.24 -14.65 2.58
N PRO A 335 10.79 -15.70 1.87
CA PRO A 335 11.38 -16.14 0.59
C PRO A 335 11.52 -15.03 -0.45
N SER A 336 10.57 -14.10 -0.47
CA SER A 336 10.51 -12.97 -1.39
C SER A 336 11.27 -11.73 -0.92
N GLY A 337 11.92 -11.72 0.24
CA GLY A 337 12.67 -10.55 0.72
C GLY A 337 14.03 -10.42 0.03
N GLY A 338 14.41 -9.19 -0.34
CA GLY A 338 15.69 -8.89 -0.98
C GLY A 338 16.90 -9.39 -0.18
N ASP A 339 18.03 -9.62 -0.86
CA ASP A 339 19.31 -9.95 -0.22
C ASP A 339 19.79 -8.80 0.67
N VAL A 340 19.51 -7.58 0.22
CA VAL A 340 19.66 -6.35 1.01
C VAL A 340 18.34 -5.58 1.00
N ILE A 341 17.88 -5.16 2.17
CA ILE A 341 16.67 -4.37 2.32
C ILE A 341 17.05 -3.01 2.92
N LEU A 342 16.77 -1.94 2.20
CA LEU A 342 17.00 -0.57 2.67
C LEU A 342 15.71 0.00 3.26
N TYR A 343 15.84 0.80 4.31
CA TYR A 343 14.75 1.59 4.87
C TYR A 343 15.17 3.06 4.99
N GLY A 344 14.26 3.97 4.64
CA GLY A 344 14.45 5.41 4.75
C GLY A 344 14.08 5.99 6.12
N HIS A 345 13.83 5.17 7.13
CA HIS A 345 13.42 5.62 8.47
C HIS A 345 14.58 6.14 9.31
N ASP A 346 14.32 7.04 10.26
CA ASP A 346 15.32 7.53 11.22
C ASP A 346 16.60 8.13 10.56
N THR A 347 16.42 8.72 9.38
CA THR A 347 17.41 9.54 8.68
C THR A 347 17.55 10.92 9.33
N THR A 348 18.45 11.76 8.82
CA THR A 348 18.62 13.15 9.29
C THR A 348 17.39 14.03 9.07
N VAL A 349 16.48 13.65 8.17
CA VAL A 349 15.24 14.37 7.84
C VAL A 349 13.99 13.60 8.28
N GLY A 350 14.14 12.58 9.13
CA GLY A 350 13.05 11.70 9.55
C GLY A 350 12.90 10.50 8.61
N CYS A 351 11.73 10.37 7.96
CA CYS A 351 11.48 9.29 7.01
C CYS A 351 11.67 9.75 5.57
N VAL A 352 12.41 8.98 4.79
CA VAL A 352 12.65 9.18 3.36
C VAL A 352 11.88 8.14 2.56
N SER A 353 11.04 8.60 1.63
CA SER A 353 10.40 7.73 0.64
C SER A 353 11.25 7.65 -0.61
N TYR A 354 11.50 6.46 -1.11
CA TYR A 354 12.21 6.22 -2.37
C TYR A 354 11.29 6.35 -3.59
N LEU A 355 9.99 6.55 -3.36
CA LEU A 355 9.00 6.99 -4.34
C LEU A 355 8.69 8.48 -4.13
N ASP A 356 8.03 9.11 -5.11
CA ASP A 356 7.59 10.50 -4.98
C ASP A 356 6.32 10.59 -4.12
N GLU A 357 6.49 10.31 -2.82
CA GLU A 357 5.43 10.23 -1.83
C GLU A 357 5.77 11.02 -0.57
N ARG A 358 4.77 11.71 -0.03
CA ARG A 358 4.86 12.57 1.17
C ARG A 358 4.29 11.91 2.43
N GLY A 359 3.57 10.81 2.24
CA GLY A 359 3.25 9.85 3.28
C GLY A 359 3.79 8.49 2.88
N SER A 360 4.13 7.68 3.87
CA SER A 360 4.65 6.33 3.65
C SER A 360 4.28 5.43 4.81
N HIS A 361 4.31 4.13 4.54
CA HIS A 361 4.13 3.06 5.52
C HIS A 361 5.07 1.89 5.17
N ALA A 362 4.83 0.70 5.72
CA ALA A 362 5.61 -0.52 5.50
C ALA A 362 7.02 -0.54 6.13
N GLY A 363 7.28 0.31 7.12
CA GLY A 363 8.45 0.23 7.96
C GLY A 363 8.17 0.08 9.45
N PRO A 364 9.25 0.09 10.25
CA PRO A 364 9.19 -0.27 11.66
C PRO A 364 8.88 0.92 12.58
N SER A 365 8.41 2.08 12.09
CA SER A 365 8.15 3.19 13.02
C SER A 365 6.92 2.91 13.89
N PRO A 366 6.84 3.49 15.10
CA PRO A 366 5.63 3.39 15.92
C PRO A 366 4.39 3.95 15.20
N ALA A 367 4.55 4.95 14.33
CA ALA A 367 3.42 5.50 13.58
C ALA A 367 2.83 4.51 12.54
N GLU A 368 3.59 3.48 12.16
CA GLU A 368 3.20 2.48 11.15
C GLU A 368 2.80 1.14 11.77
N LEU A 369 3.52 0.70 12.82
CA LEU A 369 3.41 -0.64 13.39
C LEU A 369 2.15 -0.91 14.20
N TYR A 370 1.45 0.13 14.66
CA TYR A 370 0.30 0.00 15.55
C TYR A 370 -1.01 0.28 14.82
N PRO A 371 -1.61 -0.75 14.17
CA PRO A 371 -2.97 -0.66 13.68
C PRO A 371 -3.98 -0.62 14.84
N PHE A 372 -5.24 -0.34 14.51
CA PHE A 372 -6.34 -0.44 15.45
C PHE A 372 -7.40 -1.44 14.98
N VAL A 373 -8.17 -1.95 15.94
CA VAL A 373 -9.37 -2.76 15.71
C VAL A 373 -10.50 -2.16 16.53
N ALA A 374 -11.64 -1.87 15.89
CA ALA A 374 -12.92 -1.67 16.55
C ALA A 374 -13.78 -2.91 16.29
N ALA A 375 -14.27 -3.54 17.36
CA ALA A 375 -15.00 -4.80 17.31
C ALA A 375 -16.30 -4.71 18.15
N PRO A 376 -17.28 -5.59 17.91
CA PRO A 376 -18.48 -5.70 18.73
C PRO A 376 -18.17 -5.91 20.22
N ALA A 377 -18.88 -5.18 21.09
CA ALA A 377 -18.62 -5.17 22.53
C ALA A 377 -18.91 -6.51 23.24
N HIS A 378 -19.68 -7.41 22.63
CA HIS A 378 -20.04 -8.69 23.23
C HIS A 378 -18.99 -9.81 22.98
N LEU A 379 -17.95 -9.53 22.19
CA LEU A 379 -16.94 -10.53 21.85
C LEU A 379 -15.94 -10.72 22.99
N ALA A 380 -15.77 -11.98 23.40
CA ALA A 380 -14.68 -12.40 24.26
C ALA A 380 -13.45 -12.74 23.42
N PHE A 381 -12.60 -11.74 23.15
CA PHE A 381 -11.33 -11.90 22.46
C PHE A 381 -10.27 -10.96 23.03
N ASP A 382 -9.08 -11.49 23.34
CA ASP A 382 -7.96 -10.69 23.84
C ASP A 382 -7.18 -10.05 22.67
N PHE A 383 -7.64 -8.88 22.24
CA PHE A 383 -6.97 -8.10 21.19
C PHE A 383 -5.56 -7.63 21.59
N ALA A 384 -5.25 -7.53 22.89
CA ALA A 384 -3.93 -7.10 23.35
C ALA A 384 -2.87 -8.19 23.21
N ALA A 385 -3.29 -9.46 23.12
CA ALA A 385 -2.41 -10.59 22.85
C ALA A 385 -2.02 -10.73 21.36
N VAL A 386 -2.70 -10.04 20.45
CA VAL A 386 -2.43 -10.11 19.01
C VAL A 386 -1.04 -9.52 18.71
N ARG A 387 -0.17 -10.35 18.11
CA ARG A 387 1.17 -9.92 17.67
C ARG A 387 1.31 -9.92 16.15
N ARG A 388 0.54 -10.75 15.47
CA ARG A 388 0.55 -10.95 14.02
C ARG A 388 -0.88 -10.88 13.47
N PRO A 389 -1.09 -10.43 12.23
CA PRO A 389 -2.42 -10.42 11.61
C PRO A 389 -3.10 -11.81 11.60
N ARG A 390 -2.31 -12.88 11.51
CA ARG A 390 -2.81 -14.27 11.56
C ARG A 390 -3.41 -14.67 12.91
N ASP A 391 -3.07 -13.97 13.99
CA ASP A 391 -3.60 -14.27 15.33
C ASP A 391 -5.09 -13.88 15.43
N LEU A 392 -5.59 -13.07 14.48
CA LEU A 392 -7.01 -12.77 14.33
C LEU A 392 -7.77 -13.88 13.58
N TYR A 393 -7.08 -14.82 12.91
CA TYR A 393 -7.75 -15.86 12.13
C TYR A 393 -8.71 -16.73 12.97
N PRO A 394 -8.34 -17.20 14.18
CA PRO A 394 -9.27 -17.96 15.02
C PRO A 394 -10.52 -17.19 15.44
N LEU A 395 -10.47 -15.85 15.48
CA LEU A 395 -11.65 -15.03 15.75
C LEU A 395 -12.65 -15.12 14.59
N PHE A 396 -12.18 -14.94 13.36
CA PHE A 396 -13.05 -14.95 12.17
C PHE A 396 -13.47 -16.36 11.74
N ALA A 397 -12.62 -17.37 11.96
CA ALA A 397 -12.94 -18.75 11.63
C ALA A 397 -14.18 -19.28 12.39
N ARG A 398 -14.45 -18.77 13.59
CA ARG A 398 -15.64 -19.15 14.39
C ARG A 398 -16.97 -18.90 13.69
N TYR A 399 -17.04 -17.93 12.78
CA TYR A 399 -18.24 -17.66 11.99
C TYR A 399 -18.49 -18.72 10.92
N GLN A 400 -17.48 -19.53 10.58
CA GLN A 400 -17.64 -20.64 9.62
C GLN A 400 -18.16 -21.91 10.29
N ASP A 401 -17.83 -22.12 11.57
CA ASP A 401 -18.24 -23.31 12.33
C ASP A 401 -19.70 -23.23 12.85
N GLN A 402 -20.40 -22.13 12.56
CA GLN A 402 -21.80 -21.88 12.94
C GLN A 402 -22.81 -22.12 11.80
N GLU A 403 -22.32 -22.39 10.58
CA GLU A 403 -23.14 -22.91 9.45
C GLU A 403 -23.23 -24.44 9.50
#